data_AF-A0A7X6SKB9-F1
#
_entry.id   AF-A0A7X6SKB9-F1
#
_cell.length_a   1.000
_cell.length_b   1.000
_cell.length_c   1.000
_cell.angle_alpha   90.00
_cell.angle_beta   90.00
_cell.angle_gamma   90.00
#
_symmetry.space_group_name_H-M   'P 1'
#
loop_
_entity.id
_entity.type
_entity.pdbx_description
1 polymer ?
#
loop_
_entity_poly.entity_id
_entity_poly.type
_entity_poly.pdbx_seq_one_letter_code
_entity_poly.pdbx_strand_id
1 'polypeptide(L)'
;MSQPEGNPHVTDSTAPAVLLERLLFEMRKVVVGQERAVERMIVCLLANGHCLLESVPGLAKTLSVETLATAVGGTFNRVQFTPDLLPSDIVGTRIFRGSTERFDVELGPVFANFLLADEINRAPAKVQSALLEVMAERQVTIGGETFPAPDPFLVLATQNPIENEGVYPLPEAQRDRFLMKILLGYPSPLEELEIVNRMGVSAPHAQEVLSIDDVLALQKAAEAVYCDRAVLEYAVNLVLATRTPQ
;
A
#
# COMPACT_ATOMS: atom_id res chain seq x y z
N MET A 1 42.40 -36.28 6.62
CA MET A 1 41.02 -36.13 7.12
C MET A 1 40.92 -34.72 7.67
N SER A 2 40.52 -33.78 6.81
CA SER A 2 40.32 -32.38 7.17
C SER A 2 38.83 -32.13 7.15
N GLN A 3 38.24 -31.90 8.31
CA GLN A 3 36.85 -31.46 8.43
C GLN A 3 36.78 -29.96 8.10
N PRO A 4 35.75 -29.48 7.39
CA PRO A 4 35.53 -28.05 7.23
C PRO A 4 34.81 -27.51 8.48
N GLU A 5 35.32 -26.40 9.02
CA GLU A 5 34.63 -25.60 10.03
C GLU A 5 33.40 -24.95 9.38
N GLY A 6 32.21 -25.43 9.77
CA GLY A 6 30.95 -24.80 9.43
C GLY A 6 30.79 -23.52 10.23
N ASN A 7 30.86 -22.39 9.53
CA ASN A 7 30.48 -21.08 10.02
C ASN A 7 29.03 -21.12 10.51
N PRO A 8 28.70 -20.72 11.76
CA PRO A 8 27.31 -20.65 12.18
C PRO A 8 26.65 -19.50 11.43
N HIS A 9 25.76 -19.83 10.48
CA HIS A 9 24.76 -18.86 10.02
C HIS A 9 23.90 -18.49 11.23
N VAL A 10 24.18 -17.32 11.79
CA VAL A 10 23.35 -16.66 12.79
C VAL A 10 22.07 -16.22 12.07
N THR A 11 21.07 -17.11 11.98
CA THR A 11 19.69 -16.69 11.82
C THR A 11 19.25 -16.11 13.16
N ASP A 12 19.52 -14.82 13.35
CA ASP A 12 19.00 -14.06 14.49
C ASP A 12 17.50 -13.85 14.21
N SER A 13 16.68 -14.85 14.57
CA SER A 13 15.22 -14.78 14.42
C SER A 13 14.67 -13.76 15.41
N THR A 14 14.77 -12.48 15.05
CA THR A 14 14.13 -11.40 15.80
C THR A 14 12.62 -11.67 15.80
N ALA A 15 12.01 -11.73 16.98
CA ALA A 15 10.59 -12.05 17.09
C ALA A 15 9.73 -11.09 16.24
N PRO A 16 8.68 -11.55 15.54
CA PRO A 16 7.84 -10.71 14.69
C PRO A 16 7.36 -9.41 15.35
N ALA A 17 7.02 -9.46 16.65
CA ALA A 17 6.61 -8.30 17.42
C ALA A 17 7.70 -7.20 17.47
N VAL A 18 8.97 -7.57 17.64
CA VAL A 18 10.09 -6.62 17.71
C VAL A 18 10.30 -5.94 16.35
N LEU A 19 10.14 -6.68 15.25
CA LEU A 19 10.23 -6.13 13.90
C LEU A 19 9.09 -5.12 13.63
N LEU A 20 7.86 -5.44 14.05
CA LEU A 20 6.72 -4.54 13.93
C LEU A 20 6.85 -3.30 14.81
N GLU A 21 7.37 -3.44 16.03
CA GLU A 21 7.65 -2.30 16.91
C GLU A 21 8.70 -1.36 16.30
N ARG A 22 9.75 -1.91 15.68
CA ARG A 22 10.75 -1.12 14.94
C ARG A 22 10.12 -0.35 13.80
N LEU A 23 9.28 -1.00 12.99
CA LEU A 23 8.57 -0.34 11.88
C LEU A 23 7.65 0.77 12.38
N LEU A 24 6.83 0.50 13.39
CA LEU A 24 5.93 1.49 13.99
C LEU A 24 6.71 2.68 14.57
N PHE A 25 7.85 2.42 15.22
CA PHE A 25 8.71 3.47 15.74
C PHE A 25 9.27 4.33 14.61
N GLU A 26 9.75 3.74 13.53
CA GLU A 26 10.27 4.45 12.37
C GLU A 26 9.19 5.34 11.74
N MET A 27 7.99 4.80 11.53
CA MET A 27 6.84 5.53 11.00
C MET A 27 6.47 6.74 11.87
N ARG A 28 6.46 6.60 13.20
CA ARG A 28 6.11 7.68 14.15
C ARG A 28 7.13 8.82 14.20
N LYS A 29 8.37 8.60 13.74
CA LYS A 29 9.35 9.70 13.62
C LYS A 29 8.90 10.70 12.57
N VAL A 30 8.38 10.20 11.46
CA VAL A 30 8.06 11.01 10.28
C VAL A 30 6.59 11.45 10.28
N VAL A 31 5.67 10.55 10.61
CA VAL A 31 4.22 10.80 10.56
C VAL A 31 3.68 11.18 11.94
N VAL A 32 3.03 12.34 12.04
CA VAL A 32 2.45 12.88 13.28
C VAL A 32 0.93 12.72 13.27
N GLY A 33 0.36 12.30 14.40
CA GLY A 33 -1.10 12.32 14.65
C GLY A 33 -1.95 11.31 13.87
N GLN A 34 -1.32 10.39 13.14
CA GLN A 34 -2.01 9.40 12.29
C GLN A 34 -1.73 7.95 12.73
N GLU A 35 -1.55 7.70 14.02
CA GLU A 35 -1.14 6.38 14.54
C GLU A 35 -2.05 5.25 14.05
N ARG A 36 -3.37 5.44 14.16
CA ARG A 36 -4.34 4.42 13.71
C ARG A 36 -4.31 4.17 12.20
N ALA A 37 -3.95 5.18 11.41
CA ALA A 37 -3.81 5.02 9.97
C ALA A 37 -2.54 4.24 9.63
N VAL A 38 -1.42 4.58 10.29
CA VAL A 38 -0.14 3.87 10.17
C VAL A 38 -0.32 2.39 10.52
N GLU A 39 -0.93 2.09 11.68
CA GLU A 39 -1.23 0.71 12.08
C GLU A 39 -2.04 -0.03 11.02
N ARG A 40 -3.11 0.58 10.50
CA ARG A 40 -3.95 -0.05 9.47
C ARG A 40 -3.22 -0.26 8.14
N MET A 41 -2.34 0.65 7.73
CA MET A 41 -1.50 0.46 6.54
C MET A 41 -0.55 -0.73 6.72
N ILE A 42 0.05 -0.88 7.91
CA ILE A 42 0.89 -2.04 8.22
C ILE A 42 0.05 -3.31 8.23
N VAL A 43 -1.15 -3.29 8.83
CA VAL A 43 -2.06 -4.45 8.78
C VAL A 43 -2.43 -4.81 7.34
N CYS A 44 -2.76 -3.83 6.47
CA CYS A 44 -2.99 -4.08 5.05
C CYS A 44 -1.79 -4.77 4.41
N LEU A 45 -0.57 -4.26 4.65
CA LEU A 45 0.67 -4.82 4.12
C LEU A 45 0.85 -6.28 4.55
N LEU A 46 0.69 -6.57 5.84
CA LEU A 46 0.86 -7.93 6.39
C LEU A 46 -0.25 -8.89 5.96
N ALA A 47 -1.47 -8.39 5.75
CA ALA A 47 -2.60 -9.16 5.25
C ALA A 47 -2.62 -9.24 3.71
N ASN A 48 -1.60 -8.70 3.05
CA ASN A 48 -1.46 -8.70 1.60
C ASN A 48 -2.65 -8.05 0.88
N GLY A 49 -3.31 -7.10 1.54
CA GLY A 49 -4.50 -6.39 1.09
C GLY A 49 -4.23 -4.92 0.81
N HIS A 50 -5.15 -4.26 0.12
CA HIS A 50 -5.03 -2.85 -0.28
C HIS A 50 -5.86 -1.92 0.61
N CYS A 51 -5.47 -0.65 0.70
CA CYS A 51 -6.21 0.32 1.52
C CYS A 51 -6.84 1.44 0.66
N LEU A 52 -8.05 1.86 1.05
CA LEU A 52 -8.74 3.02 0.51
C LEU A 52 -8.72 4.14 1.55
N LEU A 53 -7.96 5.21 1.28
CA LEU A 53 -7.81 6.37 2.16
C LEU A 53 -8.85 7.43 1.81
N GLU A 54 -9.86 7.60 2.64
CA GLU A 54 -10.83 8.70 2.50
C GLU A 54 -10.45 9.86 3.41
N SER A 55 -10.30 11.03 2.80
CA SER A 55 -9.59 12.12 3.45
C SER A 55 -9.65 13.40 2.64
N VAL A 56 -9.67 14.52 3.35
CA VAL A 56 -9.46 15.85 2.78
C VAL A 56 -8.01 16.05 2.30
N PRO A 57 -7.74 17.01 1.39
CA PRO A 57 -6.39 17.33 0.93
C PRO A 57 -5.48 17.80 2.08
N GLY A 58 -4.17 17.55 1.94
CA GLY A 58 -3.15 18.08 2.86
C GLY A 58 -2.80 17.22 4.08
N LEU A 59 -3.38 16.03 4.24
CA LEU A 59 -3.14 15.16 5.41
C LEU A 59 -1.91 14.22 5.29
N ALA A 60 -0.79 14.68 4.72
CA ALA A 60 0.49 13.94 4.68
C ALA A 60 0.41 12.46 4.22
N LYS A 61 -0.55 12.11 3.36
CA LYS A 61 -0.73 10.72 2.85
C LYS A 61 0.49 10.25 2.08
N THR A 62 0.97 11.09 1.17
CA THR A 62 2.17 10.81 0.36
C THR A 62 3.36 10.51 1.24
N LEU A 63 3.60 11.38 2.23
CA LEU A 63 4.66 11.18 3.21
C LEU A 63 4.49 9.85 3.95
N SER A 64 3.27 9.50 4.36
CA SER A 64 3.00 8.26 5.09
C SER A 64 3.29 7.01 4.26
N VAL A 65 2.88 6.98 2.99
CA VAL A 65 3.15 5.82 2.11
C VAL A 65 4.63 5.73 1.75
N GLU A 66 5.25 6.84 1.40
CA GLU A 66 6.67 6.91 1.05
C GLU A 66 7.57 6.51 2.23
N THR A 67 7.21 6.95 3.45
CA THR A 67 7.87 6.54 4.70
C THR A 67 7.76 5.03 4.89
N LEU A 68 6.57 4.46 4.69
CA LEU A 68 6.37 3.01 4.83
C LEU A 68 7.20 2.23 3.82
N ALA A 69 7.18 2.64 2.55
CA ALA A 69 7.97 2.01 1.48
C ALA A 69 9.46 2.04 1.80
N THR A 70 9.98 3.21 2.19
CA THR A 70 11.39 3.39 2.58
C THR A 70 11.75 2.56 3.80
N ALA A 71 10.90 2.54 4.82
CA ALA A 71 11.15 1.82 6.07
C ALA A 71 11.26 0.30 5.88
N VAL A 72 10.67 -0.25 4.81
CA VAL A 72 10.73 -1.68 4.47
C VAL A 72 11.61 -2.00 3.25
N GLY A 73 12.37 -1.04 2.75
CA GLY A 73 13.25 -1.25 1.58
C GLY A 73 12.49 -1.49 0.27
N GLY A 74 11.23 -1.06 0.19
CA GLY A 74 10.38 -1.23 -0.99
C GLY A 74 10.44 -0.06 -1.97
N THR A 75 10.10 -0.34 -3.22
CA THR A 75 9.94 0.69 -4.26
C THR A 75 8.60 1.41 -4.11
N PHE A 76 8.59 2.72 -4.41
CA PHE A 76 7.40 3.57 -4.31
C PHE A 76 7.13 4.29 -5.63
N ASN A 77 5.89 4.22 -6.10
CA ASN A 77 5.37 5.04 -7.18
C ASN A 77 4.12 5.80 -6.72
N ARG A 78 3.95 6.99 -7.28
CA ARG A 78 2.75 7.82 -7.09
C ARG A 78 2.13 8.13 -8.43
N VAL A 79 0.80 7.98 -8.50
CA VAL A 79 0.00 8.35 -9.67
C VAL A 79 -1.14 9.23 -9.23
N GLN A 80 -1.27 10.37 -9.88
CA GLN A 80 -2.42 11.24 -9.73
C GLN A 80 -3.48 10.81 -10.74
N PHE A 81 -4.66 10.44 -10.27
CA PHE A 81 -5.77 10.10 -11.15
C PHE A 81 -6.42 11.39 -11.66
N THR A 82 -6.53 11.49 -12.97
CA THR A 82 -7.11 12.65 -13.67
C THR A 82 -8.12 12.17 -14.73
N PRO A 83 -9.04 13.04 -15.19
CA PRO A 83 -10.08 12.65 -16.15
C PRO A 83 -9.54 12.21 -17.52
N ASP A 84 -8.33 12.62 -17.87
CA ASP A 84 -7.64 12.34 -19.14
C ASP A 84 -6.74 11.11 -19.10
N LEU A 85 -6.54 10.52 -17.91
CA LEU A 85 -5.69 9.35 -17.73
C LEU A 85 -6.22 8.15 -18.53
N LEU A 86 -5.32 7.37 -19.12
CA LEU A 86 -5.64 6.15 -19.85
C LEU A 86 -5.24 4.91 -19.04
N PRO A 87 -5.88 3.74 -19.29
CA PRO A 87 -5.46 2.48 -18.66
C PRO A 87 -3.97 2.16 -18.88
N SER A 88 -3.43 2.48 -20.06
CA SER A 88 -2.02 2.30 -20.40
C SER A 88 -1.07 3.12 -19.52
N ASP A 89 -1.52 4.24 -18.98
CA ASP A 89 -0.71 5.09 -18.10
C ASP A 89 -0.56 4.49 -16.69
N ILE A 90 -1.42 3.52 -16.35
CA ILE A 90 -1.36 2.74 -15.11
C ILE A 90 -0.57 1.47 -15.31
N VAL A 91 -0.92 0.70 -16.33
CA VAL A 91 -0.41 -0.66 -16.51
C VAL A 91 0.86 -0.73 -17.36
N GLY A 92 1.10 0.28 -18.20
CA GLY A 92 2.19 0.30 -19.17
C GLY A 92 1.70 0.18 -20.62
N THR A 93 2.63 0.38 -21.56
CA THR A 93 2.33 0.40 -22.99
C THR A 93 3.47 -0.15 -23.83
N ARG A 94 3.23 -0.34 -25.13
CA ARG A 94 4.30 -0.62 -26.10
C ARG A 94 4.71 0.66 -26.79
N ILE A 95 6.00 0.97 -26.72
CA ILE A 95 6.61 2.11 -27.39
C ILE A 95 7.42 1.65 -28.59
N PHE A 96 7.28 2.34 -29.72
CA PHE A 96 8.11 2.09 -30.89
C PHE A 96 9.44 2.84 -30.76
N ARG A 97 10.56 2.11 -30.66
CA ARG A 97 11.90 2.69 -30.70
C ARG A 97 12.40 2.75 -32.14
N GLY A 98 12.36 3.95 -32.72
CA GLY A 98 12.84 4.18 -34.09
C GLY A 98 14.33 3.88 -34.31
N SER A 99 15.15 3.91 -33.25
CA SER A 99 16.57 3.53 -33.33
C SER A 99 16.80 2.04 -33.58
N THR A 100 15.88 1.18 -33.15
CA THR A 100 15.99 -0.27 -33.25
C THR A 100 14.91 -0.89 -34.14
N GLU A 101 13.98 -0.09 -34.65
CA GLU A 101 12.78 -0.50 -35.39
C GLU A 101 11.97 -1.60 -34.66
N ARG A 102 11.93 -1.52 -33.32
CA ARG A 102 11.27 -2.52 -32.45
C ARG A 102 10.26 -1.87 -31.53
N PHE A 103 9.27 -2.65 -31.13
CA PHE A 103 8.31 -2.28 -30.10
C PHE A 103 8.78 -2.83 -28.75
N ASP A 104 9.23 -1.93 -27.88
CA ASP A 104 9.62 -2.25 -26.51
C ASP A 104 8.42 -2.03 -25.57
N VAL A 105 8.42 -2.74 -24.44
CA VAL A 105 7.44 -2.55 -23.38
C VAL A 105 7.97 -1.51 -22.39
N GLU A 106 7.15 -0.51 -22.09
CA GLU A 106 7.36 0.44 -21.02
C GLU A 106 6.37 0.10 -19.90
N LEU A 107 6.90 -0.36 -18.77
CA LEU A 107 6.10 -0.77 -17.61
C LEU A 107 5.50 0.46 -16.92
N GLY A 108 4.23 0.34 -16.54
CA GLY A 108 3.52 1.41 -15.85
C GLY A 108 3.91 1.56 -14.37
N PRO A 109 3.37 2.58 -13.69
CA PRO A 109 3.64 2.85 -12.29
C PRO A 109 3.19 1.74 -11.31
N VAL A 110 2.32 0.82 -11.74
CA VAL A 110 1.94 -0.35 -10.92
C VAL A 110 3.10 -1.30 -10.61
N PHE A 111 4.22 -1.21 -11.34
CA PHE A 111 5.41 -2.02 -11.08
C PHE A 111 6.32 -1.43 -9.99
N ALA A 112 5.72 -1.18 -8.82
CA ALA A 112 6.41 -0.85 -7.57
C ALA A 112 5.74 -1.57 -6.40
N ASN A 113 6.50 -1.81 -5.32
CA ASN A 113 5.96 -2.46 -4.12
C ASN A 113 4.83 -1.65 -3.48
N PHE A 114 4.94 -0.33 -3.51
CA PHE A 114 3.97 0.61 -2.97
C PHE A 114 3.48 1.56 -4.05
N LEU A 115 2.18 1.57 -4.30
CA LEU A 115 1.54 2.48 -5.24
C LEU A 115 0.55 3.38 -4.52
N LEU A 116 0.81 4.69 -4.52
CA LEU A 116 -0.17 5.70 -4.12
C LEU A 116 -0.98 6.14 -5.35
N ALA A 117 -2.25 5.75 -5.38
CA ALA A 117 -3.21 6.16 -6.41
C ALA A 117 -4.07 7.32 -5.88
N ASP A 118 -3.61 8.55 -6.08
CA ASP A 118 -4.28 9.74 -5.57
C ASP A 118 -5.54 10.08 -6.35
N GLU A 119 -6.62 10.37 -5.64
CA GLU A 119 -7.92 10.81 -6.18
C GLU A 119 -8.47 9.82 -7.22
N ILE A 120 -8.49 8.53 -6.89
CA ILE A 120 -8.94 7.45 -7.78
C ILE A 120 -10.33 7.71 -8.38
N ASN A 121 -11.18 8.47 -7.66
CA ASN A 121 -12.50 8.91 -8.11
C ASN A 121 -12.48 9.99 -9.20
N ARG A 122 -11.34 10.52 -9.65
CA ARG A 122 -11.27 11.51 -10.74
C ARG A 122 -11.01 10.91 -12.11
N ALA A 123 -10.53 9.67 -12.18
CA ALA A 123 -10.34 9.00 -13.47
C ALA A 123 -11.60 8.24 -13.91
N PRO A 124 -11.78 8.04 -15.24
CA PRO A 124 -12.88 7.24 -15.76
C PRO A 124 -12.87 5.80 -15.22
N ALA A 125 -14.05 5.18 -15.18
CA ALA A 125 -14.24 3.80 -14.67
C ALA A 125 -13.32 2.75 -15.34
N LYS A 126 -12.92 2.96 -16.60
CA LYS A 126 -11.98 2.08 -17.31
C LYS A 126 -10.58 2.09 -16.70
N VAL A 127 -10.10 3.26 -16.26
CA VAL A 127 -8.79 3.42 -15.61
C VAL A 127 -8.82 2.83 -14.21
N GLN A 128 -9.90 3.10 -13.47
CA GLN A 128 -10.14 2.49 -12.16
C GLN A 128 -10.14 0.95 -12.27
N SER A 129 -10.84 0.41 -13.28
CA SER A 129 -10.92 -1.03 -13.51
C SER A 129 -9.54 -1.63 -13.82
N ALA A 130 -8.71 -0.94 -14.61
CA ALA A 130 -7.36 -1.40 -14.90
C ALA A 130 -6.51 -1.53 -13.63
N LEU A 131 -6.54 -0.53 -12.74
CA LEU A 131 -5.84 -0.63 -11.44
C LEU A 131 -6.37 -1.78 -10.59
N LEU A 132 -7.70 -1.92 -10.50
CA LEU A 132 -8.36 -2.96 -9.69
C LEU A 132 -8.11 -4.37 -10.24
N GLU A 133 -7.91 -4.51 -11.55
CA GLU A 133 -7.49 -5.76 -12.18
C GLU A 133 -6.07 -6.13 -11.74
N VAL A 134 -5.12 -5.19 -11.76
CA VAL A 134 -3.75 -5.46 -11.26
C VAL A 134 -3.76 -5.81 -9.77
N MET A 135 -4.59 -5.15 -8.96
CA MET A 135 -4.77 -5.48 -7.55
C MET A 135 -5.25 -6.92 -7.33
N ALA A 136 -6.17 -7.40 -8.17
CA ALA A 136 -6.73 -8.75 -8.05
C ALA A 136 -5.80 -9.83 -8.62
N GLU A 137 -5.27 -9.60 -9.82
CA GLU A 137 -4.53 -10.59 -10.60
C GLU A 137 -3.02 -10.58 -10.31
N ARG A 138 -2.49 -9.50 -9.72
CA ARG A 138 -1.06 -9.29 -9.41
C ARG A 138 -0.14 -9.44 -10.62
N GLN A 139 -0.65 -9.14 -11.80
CA GLN A 139 0.10 -9.17 -13.05
C GLN A 139 -0.58 -8.27 -14.08
N VAL A 140 0.16 -7.89 -15.11
CA VAL A 140 -0.34 -7.16 -16.27
C VAL A 140 0.10 -7.88 -17.53
N THR A 141 -0.79 -8.00 -18.52
CA THR A 141 -0.39 -8.45 -19.86
C THR A 141 -0.32 -7.27 -20.83
N ILE A 142 0.86 -7.04 -21.41
CA ILE A 142 1.10 -5.97 -22.38
C ILE A 142 1.58 -6.60 -23.69
N GLY A 143 0.81 -6.45 -24.76
CA GLY A 143 1.24 -6.95 -26.08
C GLY A 143 1.41 -8.46 -26.21
N GLY A 144 0.77 -9.24 -25.33
CA GLY A 144 0.88 -10.70 -25.30
C GLY A 144 1.95 -11.24 -24.35
N GLU A 145 2.71 -10.38 -23.68
CA GLU A 145 3.66 -10.76 -22.62
C GLU A 145 3.08 -10.38 -21.25
N THR A 146 3.20 -11.28 -20.27
CA THR A 146 2.67 -11.09 -18.91
C THR A 146 3.80 -10.77 -17.95
N PHE A 147 3.62 -9.70 -17.18
CA PHE A 147 4.57 -9.18 -16.22
C PHE A 147 3.96 -9.25 -14.82
N PRO A 148 4.59 -9.94 -13.86
CA PRO A 148 4.10 -9.99 -12.49
C PRO A 148 4.31 -8.66 -11.77
N ALA A 149 3.38 -8.28 -10.90
CA ALA A 149 3.59 -7.18 -9.96
C ALA A 149 4.67 -7.57 -8.93
N PRO A 150 5.41 -6.59 -8.37
CA PRO A 150 6.38 -6.86 -7.30
C PRO A 150 5.74 -7.54 -6.09
N ASP A 151 6.50 -8.32 -5.32
CA ASP A 151 6.01 -8.92 -4.08
C ASP A 151 6.84 -8.40 -2.90
N PRO A 152 6.23 -7.79 -1.86
CA PRO A 152 4.82 -7.46 -1.71
C PRO A 152 4.34 -6.36 -2.66
N PHE A 153 3.03 -6.33 -2.91
CA PHE A 153 2.33 -5.29 -3.69
C PHE A 153 1.21 -4.65 -2.85
N LEU A 154 1.36 -3.36 -2.54
CA LEU A 154 0.39 -2.58 -1.78
C LEU A 154 -0.05 -1.33 -2.55
N VAL A 155 -1.33 -1.32 -2.96
CA VAL A 155 -2.00 -0.12 -3.46
C VAL A 155 -2.68 0.61 -2.32
N LEU A 156 -2.40 1.91 -2.20
CA LEU A 156 -3.15 2.85 -1.39
C LEU A 156 -3.85 3.83 -2.30
N ALA A 157 -5.17 3.69 -2.45
CA ALA A 157 -5.96 4.60 -3.25
C ALA A 157 -6.57 5.69 -2.38
N THR A 158 -6.59 6.94 -2.84
CA THR A 158 -7.17 8.05 -2.07
C THR A 158 -8.43 8.58 -2.72
N GLN A 159 -9.43 8.93 -1.90
CA GLN A 159 -10.66 9.58 -2.36
C GLN A 159 -10.92 10.83 -1.54
N ASN A 160 -11.33 11.90 -2.21
CA ASN A 160 -11.80 13.11 -1.58
C ASN A 160 -13.34 13.12 -1.57
N PRO A 161 -14.00 13.05 -0.39
CA PRO A 161 -15.46 12.93 -0.32
C PRO A 161 -16.21 14.23 -0.65
N ILE A 162 -15.53 15.38 -0.72
CA ILE A 162 -16.16 16.71 -0.86
C ILE A 162 -16.16 17.21 -2.32
N GLU A 163 -15.47 16.51 -3.21
CA GLU A 163 -15.28 16.96 -4.59
C GLU A 163 -16.52 16.66 -5.44
N ASN A 164 -17.15 17.71 -5.99
CA ASN A 164 -18.45 17.63 -6.68
C ASN A 164 -18.34 17.67 -8.22
N GLU A 165 -17.19 18.04 -8.79
CA GLU A 165 -16.99 18.16 -10.23
C GLU A 165 -16.06 17.08 -10.77
N GLY A 166 -16.43 16.44 -11.89
CA GLY A 166 -15.56 15.50 -12.59
C GLY A 166 -15.25 14.21 -11.83
N VAL A 167 -16.12 13.80 -10.91
CA VAL A 167 -15.93 12.61 -10.07
C VAL A 167 -16.74 11.40 -10.57
N TYR A 168 -16.03 10.27 -10.69
CA TYR A 168 -16.52 8.93 -10.96
C TYR A 168 -16.43 8.12 -9.66
N PRO A 169 -17.51 8.03 -8.85
CA PRO A 169 -17.45 7.32 -7.60
C PRO A 169 -17.17 5.83 -7.83
N LEU A 170 -16.31 5.25 -7.00
CA LEU A 170 -16.08 3.80 -7.01
C LEU A 170 -17.38 3.09 -6.61
N PRO A 171 -17.96 2.25 -7.49
CA PRO A 171 -19.08 1.39 -7.14
C PRO A 171 -18.75 0.51 -5.95
N GLU A 172 -19.77 0.08 -5.20
CA GLU A 172 -19.59 -0.76 -4.01
C GLU A 172 -18.77 -2.02 -4.29
N ALA A 173 -19.08 -2.72 -5.38
CA ALA A 173 -18.35 -3.91 -5.81
C ALA A 173 -16.86 -3.66 -6.11
N GLN A 174 -16.47 -2.42 -6.42
CA GLN A 174 -15.06 -2.05 -6.63
C GLN A 174 -14.39 -1.68 -5.31
N ARG A 175 -15.10 -1.00 -4.40
CA ARG A 175 -14.61 -0.68 -3.06
C ARG A 175 -14.32 -1.94 -2.23
N ASP A 176 -15.08 -3.01 -2.45
CA ASP A 176 -14.92 -4.30 -1.79
C ASP A 176 -13.56 -4.97 -2.06
N ARG A 177 -12.84 -4.54 -3.11
CA ARG A 177 -11.47 -5.00 -3.39
C ARG A 177 -10.40 -4.39 -2.49
N PHE A 178 -10.75 -3.40 -1.67
CA PHE A 178 -9.88 -2.85 -0.64
C PHE A 178 -10.18 -3.51 0.70
N LEU A 179 -9.15 -4.03 1.35
CA LEU A 179 -9.27 -4.70 2.65
C LEU A 179 -9.75 -3.73 3.73
N MET A 180 -9.27 -2.48 3.69
CA MET A 180 -9.66 -1.46 4.66
C MET A 180 -9.97 -0.13 3.99
N LYS A 181 -11.08 0.48 4.41
CA LYS A 181 -11.32 1.91 4.25
C LYS A 181 -10.80 2.65 5.49
N ILE A 182 -9.78 3.48 5.32
CA ILE A 182 -9.16 4.26 6.39
C ILE A 182 -9.64 5.70 6.27
N LEU A 183 -10.33 6.19 7.31
CA LEU A 183 -10.77 7.58 7.41
C LEU A 183 -9.67 8.41 8.07
N LEU A 184 -9.18 9.45 7.38
CA LEU A 184 -8.23 10.41 7.94
C LEU A 184 -8.94 11.72 8.23
N GLY A 185 -8.92 12.13 9.50
CA GLY A 185 -9.39 13.44 9.95
C GLY A 185 -8.24 14.45 10.01
N TYR A 186 -8.60 15.71 10.21
CA TYR A 186 -7.61 16.74 10.52
C TYR A 186 -6.87 16.41 11.82
N PRO A 187 -5.56 16.68 11.89
CA PRO A 187 -4.81 16.59 13.13
C PRO A 187 -5.38 17.58 14.17
N SER A 188 -5.25 17.22 15.44
CA SER A 188 -5.53 18.13 16.55
C SER A 188 -4.55 19.32 16.54
N PRO A 189 -4.88 20.45 17.21
CA PRO A 189 -3.99 21.59 17.27
C PRO A 189 -2.58 21.28 17.82
N LEU A 190 -2.46 20.30 18.72
CA LEU A 190 -1.18 19.85 19.25
C LEU A 190 -0.39 19.05 18.21
N GLU A 191 -1.05 18.19 17.45
CA GLU A 191 -0.43 17.45 16.35
C GLU A 191 -0.02 18.39 15.22
N GLU A 192 -0.83 19.40 14.89
CA GLU A 192 -0.51 20.43 13.89
C GLU A 192 0.73 21.23 14.31
N LEU A 193 0.81 21.63 15.58
CA LEU A 193 2.00 22.30 16.12
C LEU A 193 3.24 21.42 16.02
N GLU A 194 3.10 20.12 16.32
CA GLU A 194 4.20 19.16 16.22
C GLU A 194 4.63 18.94 14.76
N ILE A 195 3.69 18.90 13.81
CA ILE A 195 3.98 18.87 12.37
C ILE A 195 4.82 20.09 11.98
N VAL A 196 4.41 21.29 12.38
CA VAL A 196 5.15 22.53 12.10
C VAL A 196 6.55 22.50 12.72
N ASN A 197 6.68 22.03 13.96
CA ASN A 197 7.98 21.93 14.64
C ASN A 197 8.92 20.96 13.93
N ARG A 198 8.43 19.77 13.52
CA ARG A 198 9.25 18.75 12.85
C ARG A 198 9.63 19.17 11.44
N MET A 199 8.67 19.68 10.67
CA MET A 199 8.90 20.04 9.26
C MET A 199 9.64 21.38 9.11
N GLY A 200 9.55 22.27 10.10
CA GLY A 200 10.12 23.62 10.03
C GLY A 200 11.63 23.72 10.29
N VAL A 201 12.26 22.71 10.90
CA VAL A 201 13.71 22.73 11.20
C VAL A 201 14.49 21.86 10.21
N SER A 202 14.20 20.56 10.22
CA SER A 202 14.78 19.57 9.31
C SER A 202 13.79 18.44 9.21
N ALA A 203 13.18 18.29 8.02
CA ALA A 203 12.19 17.25 7.80
C ALA A 203 12.83 15.88 8.11
N PRO A 204 12.21 15.08 8.99
CA PRO A 204 12.72 13.75 9.30
C PRO A 204 12.66 12.88 8.04
N HIS A 205 13.71 12.11 7.80
CA HIS A 205 13.76 11.15 6.70
C HIS A 205 13.66 9.75 7.30
N ALA A 206 12.83 8.91 6.70
CA ALA A 206 12.71 7.51 7.07
C ALA A 206 14.02 6.78 6.75
N GLN A 207 14.40 5.83 7.61
CA GLN A 207 15.47 4.88 7.36
C GLN A 207 14.88 3.50 7.10
N GLU A 208 15.54 2.73 6.24
CA GLU A 208 15.24 1.31 6.06
C GLU A 208 15.53 0.57 7.37
N VAL A 209 14.48 0.02 7.99
CA VAL A 209 14.57 -0.75 9.25
C VAL A 209 14.21 -2.22 9.06
N LEU A 210 13.63 -2.56 7.91
CA LEU A 210 13.24 -3.88 7.45
C LEU A 210 13.60 -4.02 5.98
N SER A 211 13.90 -5.23 5.56
CA SER A 211 13.98 -5.60 4.15
C SER A 211 12.64 -6.13 3.63
N ILE A 212 12.49 -6.24 2.31
CA ILE A 212 11.34 -6.90 1.69
C ILE A 212 11.21 -8.36 2.16
N ASP A 213 12.31 -9.08 2.32
CA ASP A 213 12.30 -10.46 2.81
C ASP A 213 11.75 -10.56 4.25
N ASP A 214 12.05 -9.57 5.10
CA ASP A 214 11.46 -9.49 6.43
C ASP A 214 9.94 -9.28 6.38
N VAL A 215 9.45 -8.44 5.46
CA VAL A 215 8.01 -8.24 5.26
C VAL A 215 7.33 -9.54 4.82
N LEU A 216 7.91 -10.25 3.85
CA LEU A 216 7.39 -11.55 3.39
C LEU A 216 7.41 -12.59 4.50
N ALA A 217 8.43 -12.59 5.36
CA ALA A 217 8.48 -13.45 6.54
C ALA A 217 7.38 -13.09 7.56
N LEU A 218 7.12 -11.79 7.78
CA LEU A 218 6.05 -11.31 8.65
C LEU A 218 4.65 -11.67 8.11
N GLN A 219 4.42 -11.58 6.78
CA GLN A 219 3.18 -12.03 6.14
C GLN A 219 2.95 -13.52 6.40
N LYS A 220 3.96 -14.36 6.16
CA LYS A 220 3.89 -15.80 6.45
C LYS A 220 3.65 -16.09 7.93
N ALA A 221 4.28 -15.33 8.83
CA ALA A 221 4.06 -15.45 10.26
C ALA A 221 2.61 -15.09 10.65
N ALA A 222 2.02 -14.07 10.02
CA ALA A 222 0.63 -13.67 10.23
C ALA A 222 -0.35 -14.74 9.75
N GLU A 223 -0.10 -15.35 8.59
CA GLU A 223 -0.91 -16.47 8.07
C GLU A 223 -0.88 -17.71 8.98
N ALA A 224 0.24 -17.93 9.68
CA ALA A 224 0.43 -19.05 10.60
C ALA A 224 -0.21 -18.83 11.99
N VAL A 225 -0.79 -17.66 12.26
CA VAL A 225 -1.42 -17.37 13.56
C VAL A 225 -2.66 -18.26 13.74
N TYR A 226 -2.66 -19.01 14.85
CA TYR A 226 -3.82 -19.80 15.24
C TYR A 226 -4.99 -18.92 15.65
N CYS A 227 -6.13 -19.10 14.99
CA CYS A 227 -7.40 -18.49 15.36
C CYS A 227 -8.30 -19.53 16.01
N ASP A 228 -8.59 -19.35 17.31
CA ASP A 228 -9.54 -20.20 18.02
C ASP A 228 -10.92 -20.13 17.37
N ARG A 229 -11.64 -21.26 17.41
CA ARG A 229 -12.98 -21.40 16.82
C ARG A 229 -13.94 -20.32 17.31
N ALA A 230 -13.89 -19.93 18.59
CA ALA A 230 -14.77 -18.89 19.13
C ALA A 230 -14.55 -17.52 18.46
N VAL A 231 -13.31 -17.20 18.09
CA VAL A 231 -12.96 -15.96 17.37
C VAL A 231 -13.49 -16.01 15.94
N LEU A 232 -13.35 -17.15 15.26
CA LEU A 232 -13.88 -17.36 13.92
C LEU A 232 -15.42 -17.26 13.89
N GLU A 233 -16.09 -17.91 14.83
CA GLU A 233 -17.55 -17.82 14.98
C GLU A 233 -18.01 -16.39 15.26
N TYR A 234 -17.29 -15.67 16.12
CA TYR A 234 -17.58 -14.26 16.39
C TYR A 234 -17.46 -13.40 15.13
N ALA A 235 -16.38 -13.56 14.35
CA ALA A 235 -16.19 -12.83 13.09
C ALA A 235 -17.32 -13.12 12.08
N VAL A 236 -17.71 -14.40 11.92
CA VAL A 236 -18.82 -14.78 11.04
C VAL A 236 -20.14 -14.18 11.51
N ASN A 237 -20.41 -14.20 12.82
CA ASN A 237 -21.63 -13.63 13.38
C ASN A 237 -21.74 -12.13 13.13
N LEU A 238 -20.63 -11.38 13.21
CA LEU A 238 -20.60 -9.97 12.85
C LEU A 238 -20.98 -9.74 11.38
N VAL A 239 -20.46 -10.56 10.46
CA VAL A 239 -20.81 -10.47 9.03
C VAL A 239 -22.28 -10.85 8.78
N LEU A 240 -22.81 -11.85 9.47
CA LEU A 240 -24.22 -12.22 9.33
C LEU A 240 -25.16 -11.12 9.86
N ALA A 241 -24.80 -10.49 10.98
CA ALA A 241 -25.58 -9.39 11.57
C ALA A 241 -25.73 -8.19 10.61
N THR A 242 -24.75 -7.92 9.75
CA THR A 242 -24.87 -6.83 8.76
C THR A 242 -25.74 -7.20 7.56
N ARG A 243 -25.90 -8.50 7.24
CA ARG A 243 -26.77 -8.97 6.15
C ARG A 243 -28.25 -8.98 6.53
N THR A 244 -28.54 -9.18 7.81
CA THR A 244 -29.90 -9.16 8.37
C THR A 244 -29.92 -8.32 9.66
N PRO A 245 -29.85 -6.99 9.55
CA PRO A 245 -29.91 -6.11 10.72
C PRO A 245 -31.30 -6.22 11.37
N GLN A 246 -31.33 -6.50 12.67
CA GLN A 246 -32.53 -6.46 13.51
C GLN A 246 -32.67 -5.10 14.18
#